data_AF-A0A966QPX5-F1
#
_entry.id   AF-A0A966QPX5-F1
#
_cell.length_a   1.000
_cell.length_b   1.000
_cell.length_c   1.000
_cell.angle_alpha   90.00
_cell.angle_beta   90.00
_cell.angle_gamma   90.00
#
_symmetry.space_group_name_H-M   'P 1'
#
loop_
_entity.id
_entity.type
_entity.pdbx_description
1 polymer ?
#
loop_
_entity_poly.entity_id
_entity_poly.type
_entity_poly.pdbx_seq_one_letter_code
_entity_poly.pdbx_strand_id
1 'polypeptide(L)'
;MGRESAGSQAGKLQGAARYWLTGGADDLEESAAAWGLELPPEVIGPQHFEVWPENWPAVELFLRCQTQWRISVNGRAGLDYGVVLSLGSLYQMADLPRVLEDLQVIEHTILLEQAR
;
A
#
# COMPACT_ATOMS: atom_id res chain seq x y z
N MET A 1 -5.62 -27.16 -19.40
CA MET A 1 -5.65 -27.19 -17.92
C MET A 1 -5.01 -25.89 -17.46
N GLY A 2 -5.84 -24.91 -17.12
CA GLY A 2 -5.43 -23.52 -16.89
C GLY A 2 -4.52 -23.40 -15.68
N ARG A 3 -3.42 -22.66 -15.82
CA ARG A 3 -2.61 -22.23 -14.69
C ARG A 3 -3.36 -21.06 -14.04
N GLU A 4 -4.19 -21.35 -13.06
CA GLU A 4 -4.58 -20.36 -12.07
C GLU A 4 -3.30 -19.96 -11.33
N SER A 5 -2.77 -18.77 -11.62
CA SER A 5 -1.65 -18.22 -10.88
C SER A 5 -2.14 -17.87 -9.47
N ALA A 6 -2.03 -18.81 -8.53
CA ALA A 6 -2.06 -18.48 -7.12
C ALA A 6 -1.04 -17.33 -6.91
N GLY A 7 -1.54 -16.14 -6.55
CA GLY A 7 -0.72 -14.92 -6.51
C GLY A 7 0.51 -15.11 -5.63
N SER A 8 1.65 -14.52 -5.99
CA SER A 8 2.83 -14.55 -5.13
C SER A 8 2.62 -13.62 -3.92
N GLN A 9 3.38 -13.86 -2.84
CA GLN A 9 3.41 -12.97 -1.67
C GLN A 9 3.65 -11.51 -2.08
N ALA A 10 4.59 -11.27 -3.00
CA ALA A 10 4.87 -9.95 -3.57
C ALA A 10 3.68 -9.36 -4.34
N GLY A 11 2.92 -10.18 -5.07
CA GLY A 11 1.71 -9.74 -5.78
C GLY A 11 0.63 -9.23 -4.83
N LYS A 12 0.52 -9.80 -3.63
CA LYS A 12 -0.40 -9.31 -2.59
C LYS A 12 0.06 -7.97 -1.99
N LEU A 13 1.36 -7.79 -1.75
CA LEU A 13 1.92 -6.49 -1.32
C LEU A 13 1.71 -5.40 -2.37
N GLN A 14 1.92 -5.72 -3.66
CA GLN A 14 1.62 -4.81 -4.77
C GLN A 14 0.13 -4.42 -4.83
N GLY A 15 -0.76 -5.37 -4.53
CA GLY A 15 -2.19 -5.09 -4.45
C GLY A 15 -2.55 -4.15 -3.29
N ALA A 16 -1.94 -4.36 -2.12
CA ALA A 16 -2.13 -3.47 -0.97
C ALA A 16 -1.62 -2.05 -1.26
N ALA A 17 -0.47 -1.92 -1.93
CA ALA A 17 0.09 -0.64 -2.37
C ALA A 17 -0.86 0.13 -3.30
N ARG A 18 -1.42 -0.56 -4.32
CA ARG A 18 -2.39 0.03 -5.25
C ARG A 18 -3.68 0.44 -4.54
N TYR A 19 -4.19 -0.41 -3.66
CA TYR A 19 -5.38 -0.12 -2.87
C TYR A 19 -5.18 1.15 -2.00
N TRP A 20 -4.01 1.29 -1.38
CA TRP A 20 -3.66 2.47 -0.58
C TRP A 20 -3.58 3.75 -1.44
N LEU A 21 -3.07 3.68 -2.66
CA LEU A 21 -2.96 4.82 -3.57
C LEU A 21 -4.32 5.34 -4.07
N THR A 22 -5.27 4.44 -4.30
CA THR A 22 -6.59 4.81 -4.83
C THR A 22 -7.57 5.25 -3.75
N GLY A 23 -7.15 5.32 -2.48
CA GLY A 23 -7.99 5.80 -1.37
C GLY A 23 -9.15 4.91 -0.95
N GLY A 24 -9.25 3.69 -1.49
CA GLY A 24 -10.41 2.83 -1.28
C GLY A 24 -11.70 3.37 -1.90
N ALA A 25 -12.85 2.87 -1.45
CA ALA A 25 -14.16 3.25 -2.01
C ALA A 25 -14.61 4.67 -1.59
N ASP A 26 -14.03 5.22 -0.52
CA ASP A 26 -14.44 6.50 0.05
C ASP A 26 -14.13 7.67 -0.92
N ASP A 27 -12.96 7.64 -1.57
CA ASP A 27 -12.57 8.62 -2.58
C ASP A 27 -13.47 8.56 -3.85
N LEU A 28 -14.06 7.39 -4.15
CA LEU A 28 -14.94 7.21 -5.30
C LEU A 28 -16.32 7.84 -5.06
N GLU A 29 -16.85 7.76 -3.84
CA GLU A 29 -18.12 8.38 -3.46
C GLU A 29 -18.03 9.91 -3.52
N GLU A 30 -17.00 10.48 -2.92
CA GLU A 30 -16.77 11.94 -2.93
C GLU A 30 -16.60 12.46 -4.36
N SER A 31 -15.82 11.74 -5.18
CA SER A 31 -15.63 12.07 -6.59
C SER A 31 -16.93 11.97 -7.39
N ALA A 32 -17.73 10.92 -7.20
CA ALA A 32 -19.01 10.77 -7.90
C ALA A 32 -20.01 11.86 -7.50
N ALA A 33 -20.08 12.20 -6.21
CA ALA A 33 -20.92 13.27 -5.69
C ALA A 33 -20.52 14.63 -6.27
N ALA A 34 -19.22 14.93 -6.37
CA ALA A 34 -18.72 16.15 -7.00
C ALA A 34 -19.10 16.27 -8.48
N TRP A 35 -19.34 15.13 -9.15
CA TRP A 35 -19.74 15.05 -10.56
C TRP A 35 -21.26 14.83 -10.75
N GLY A 36 -22.04 14.84 -9.67
CA GLY A 36 -23.49 14.65 -9.70
C GLY A 36 -23.93 13.24 -10.11
N LEU A 37 -23.08 12.23 -9.92
CA LEU A 37 -23.35 10.83 -10.20
C LEU A 37 -23.74 10.11 -8.92
N GLU A 38 -24.84 9.36 -8.96
CA GLU A 38 -25.19 8.39 -7.93
C GLU A 38 -24.60 7.03 -8.31
N LEU A 39 -23.64 6.54 -7.53
CA LEU A 39 -23.08 5.21 -7.75
C LEU A 39 -23.90 4.16 -6.99
N PRO A 40 -24.13 2.98 -7.58
CA PRO A 40 -24.82 1.91 -6.89
C PRO A 40 -23.97 1.40 -5.70
N PRO A 41 -24.59 0.88 -4.63
CA PRO A 41 -23.90 0.46 -3.40
C PRO A 41 -22.93 -0.72 -3.60
N GLU A 42 -23.04 -1.42 -4.73
CA GLU A 42 -22.07 -2.44 -5.15
C GLU A 42 -20.74 -1.84 -5.66
N VAL A 43 -20.73 -0.55 -6.01
CA VAL A 43 -19.54 0.25 -6.36
C VAL A 43 -19.06 1.04 -5.14
N ILE A 44 -19.97 1.57 -4.33
CA ILE A 44 -19.69 2.24 -3.05
C ILE A 44 -19.94 1.29 -1.88
N GLY A 45 -19.06 0.33 -1.70
CA GLY A 45 -19.05 -0.53 -0.51
C GLY A 45 -17.69 -0.46 0.17
N PRO A 46 -17.59 -0.78 1.48
CA PRO A 46 -16.30 -0.90 2.14
C PRO A 46 -15.46 -1.97 1.42
N GLN A 47 -14.55 -1.52 0.57
CA GLN A 47 -13.66 -2.40 -0.18
C GLN A 47 -12.50 -2.79 0.72
N HIS A 48 -12.60 -3.91 1.42
CA HIS A 48 -11.45 -4.41 2.17
C HIS A 48 -10.48 -5.12 1.23
N PHE A 49 -9.22 -4.66 1.20
CA PHE A 49 -8.16 -5.43 0.55
C PHE A 49 -7.62 -6.50 1.50
N GLU A 50 -7.74 -7.76 1.11
CA GLU A 50 -7.22 -8.89 1.87
C GLU A 50 -5.69 -8.97 1.77
N VAL A 51 -5.02 -8.73 2.91
CA VAL A 51 -3.59 -8.92 3.11
C VAL A 51 -3.33 -10.28 3.77
N TRP A 52 -2.37 -11.03 3.22
CA TRP A 52 -1.97 -12.32 3.78
C TRP A 52 -1.24 -12.15 5.12
N PRO A 53 -1.36 -13.11 6.07
CA PRO A 53 -0.75 -13.02 7.40
C PRO A 53 0.75 -12.70 7.38
N GLU A 54 1.49 -13.25 6.42
CA GLU A 54 2.93 -13.07 6.30
C GLU A 54 3.32 -11.65 5.86
N ASN A 55 2.40 -10.96 5.19
CA ASN A 55 2.61 -9.59 4.68
C ASN A 55 2.22 -8.52 5.69
N TRP A 56 1.48 -8.88 6.74
CA TRP A 56 1.00 -7.91 7.72
C TRP A 56 2.11 -7.10 8.39
N PRO A 57 3.25 -7.68 8.83
CA PRO A 57 4.33 -6.90 9.44
C PRO A 57 4.83 -5.77 8.53
N ALA A 58 4.97 -6.02 7.23
CA ALA A 58 5.41 -5.02 6.25
C ALA A 58 4.35 -3.94 6.01
N VAL A 59 3.07 -4.33 5.88
CA VAL A 59 1.95 -3.39 5.75
C VAL A 59 1.82 -2.52 7.00
N GLU A 60 1.95 -3.12 8.18
CA GLU A 60 1.84 -2.41 9.46
C GLU A 60 2.99 -1.42 9.65
N LEU A 61 4.22 -1.78 9.27
CA LEU A 61 5.35 -0.86 9.26
C LEU A 61 5.14 0.27 8.26
N PHE A 62 4.68 -0.06 7.05
CA PHE A 62 4.36 0.91 6.01
C PHE A 62 3.32 1.92 6.49
N LEU A 63 2.19 1.48 7.05
CA LEU A 63 1.13 2.37 7.56
C LEU A 63 1.64 3.31 8.66
N ARG A 64 2.58 2.84 9.49
CA ARG A 64 3.22 3.70 10.52
C ARG A 64 4.15 4.75 9.93
N CYS A 65 4.82 4.45 8.81
CA CYS A 65 5.72 5.38 8.14
C CYS A 65 5.13 6.03 6.86
N GLN A 66 3.84 5.87 6.58
CA GLN A 66 3.23 6.23 5.30
C GLN A 66 3.30 7.73 4.95
N THR A 67 3.55 8.57 5.97
CA THR A 67 3.71 10.03 5.84
C THR A 67 5.17 10.45 5.66
N GLN A 68 6.12 9.52 5.83
CA GLN A 68 7.56 9.78 5.92
C GLN A 68 8.25 9.56 4.58
N TRP A 69 7.72 10.23 3.55
CA TRP A 69 8.31 10.23 2.21
C TRP A 69 9.34 11.33 2.07
N ARG A 70 10.49 10.98 1.49
CA ARG A 70 11.40 11.95 0.91
C ARG A 70 10.79 12.46 -0.39
N ILE A 71 10.66 13.78 -0.51
CA ILE A 71 10.06 14.45 -1.66
C ILE A 71 11.17 15.04 -2.53
N SER A 72 11.01 14.90 -3.85
CA SER A 72 11.83 15.53 -4.88
C SER A 72 10.94 16.41 -5.77
N VAL A 73 11.54 17.09 -6.75
CA VAL A 73 10.85 17.91 -7.75
C VAL A 73 9.75 17.14 -8.51
N ASN A 74 9.86 15.81 -8.62
CA ASN A 74 8.89 14.95 -9.32
C ASN A 74 8.00 14.14 -8.36
N GLY A 75 7.78 14.60 -7.13
CA GLY A 75 6.95 13.92 -6.13
C GLY A 75 7.74 13.03 -5.19
N ARG A 76 7.14 11.91 -4.75
CA ARG A 76 7.79 10.95 -3.83
C ARG A 76 9.03 10.34 -4.48
N ALA A 77 10.13 10.28 -3.73
CA ALA A 77 11.39 9.67 -4.16
C ALA A 77 11.66 8.34 -3.44
N GLY A 78 11.20 8.19 -2.20
CA GLY A 78 11.36 7.00 -1.37
C GLY A 78 10.99 7.28 0.09
N LEU A 79 10.81 6.23 0.89
CA LEU A 79 10.58 6.32 2.32
C LEU A 79 11.90 6.67 3.04
N ASP A 80 11.80 7.41 4.14
CA ASP A 80 12.97 7.65 4.98
C ASP A 80 13.35 6.40 5.76
N TYR A 81 14.39 5.69 5.31
CA TYR A 81 14.83 4.45 5.96
C TYR A 81 15.37 4.66 7.38
N GLY A 82 15.83 5.87 7.73
CA GLY A 82 16.16 6.19 9.12
C GLY A 82 14.94 6.10 10.01
N VAL A 83 13.79 6.61 9.54
CA VAL A 83 12.51 6.49 10.25
C VAL A 83 11.96 5.07 10.22
N VAL A 84 12.03 4.38 9.07
CA VAL A 84 11.58 2.97 8.95
C VAL A 84 12.31 2.07 9.94
N LEU A 85 13.65 2.17 10.00
CA LEU A 85 14.45 1.37 10.93
C LEU A 85 14.21 1.78 12.39
N SER A 86 14.01 3.08 12.66
CA SER A 86 13.69 3.57 14.01
C SER A 86 12.34 3.03 14.51
N LEU A 87 11.31 3.03 13.66
CA LEU A 87 10.00 2.48 13.99
C LEU A 87 10.05 0.95 14.11
N GLY A 88 10.72 0.26 13.19
CA GLY A 88 10.91 -1.19 13.26
C GLY A 88 11.57 -1.63 14.58
N SER A 89 12.58 -0.87 15.02
CA SER A 89 13.24 -1.07 16.32
C SER A 89 12.32 -0.73 17.51
N LEU A 90 11.63 0.41 17.47
CA LEU A 90 10.71 0.87 18.52
C LEU A 90 9.61 -0.16 18.82
N TYR A 91 9.04 -0.77 17.79
CA TYR A 91 7.99 -1.78 17.91
C TYR A 91 8.53 -3.21 18.02
N GLN A 92 9.85 -3.39 18.09
CA GLN A 92 10.51 -4.69 18.24
C GLN A 92 10.05 -5.71 17.19
N MET A 93 9.96 -5.28 15.93
CA MET A 93 9.50 -6.14 14.85
C MET A 93 10.43 -7.34 14.66
N ALA A 94 9.84 -8.53 14.60
CA ALA A 94 10.57 -9.76 14.30
C ALA A 94 11.04 -9.76 12.85
N ASP A 95 12.27 -10.21 12.62
CA ASP A 95 12.88 -10.30 11.28
C ASP A 95 12.77 -9.00 10.47
N LEU A 96 13.18 -7.88 11.09
CA LEU A 96 13.16 -6.57 10.46
C LEU A 96 13.83 -6.54 9.06
N PRO A 97 14.93 -7.28 8.78
CA PRO A 97 15.45 -7.39 7.42
C PRO A 97 14.42 -7.90 6.41
N ARG A 98 13.72 -9.00 6.72
CA ARG A 98 12.66 -9.53 5.84
C ARG A 98 11.49 -8.55 5.71
N VAL A 99 11.08 -7.94 6.81
CA VAL A 99 10.00 -6.94 6.81
C VAL A 99 10.36 -5.72 5.95
N LEU A 100 11.63 -5.29 5.97
CA LEU A 100 12.13 -4.20 5.14
C LEU A 100 12.09 -4.58 3.65
N GLU A 101 12.52 -5.78 3.28
CA GLU A 101 12.43 -6.26 1.89
C GLU A 101 10.98 -6.26 1.38
N ASP A 102 10.03 -6.71 2.19
CA ASP A 102 8.62 -6.72 1.83
C ASP A 102 8.03 -5.29 1.78
N LEU A 103 8.47 -4.39 2.68
CA LEU A 103 8.11 -2.97 2.63
C LEU A 103 8.64 -2.30 1.35
N GLN A 104 9.84 -2.68 0.88
CA GLN A 104 10.40 -2.19 -0.39
C GLN A 104 9.56 -2.60 -1.60
N VAL A 105 8.87 -3.74 -1.55
CA VAL A 105 7.89 -4.12 -2.60
C VAL A 105 6.73 -3.12 -2.62
N ILE A 106 6.19 -2.74 -1.46
CA ILE A 106 5.13 -1.73 -1.35
C ILE A 106 5.63 -0.37 -1.89
N GLU A 107 6.78 0.09 -1.38
CA GLU A 107 7.42 1.36 -1.78
C GLU A 107 7.61 1.43 -3.31
N HIS A 108 8.25 0.41 -3.89
CA HIS A 108 8.52 0.36 -5.32
C HIS A 108 7.24 0.41 -6.15
N THR A 109 6.20 -0.30 -5.72
CA THR A 109 4.90 -0.29 -6.41
C THR A 109 4.28 1.10 -6.40
N ILE A 110 4.33 1.80 -5.26
CA ILE A 110 3.81 3.16 -5.15
C ILE A 110 4.56 4.12 -6.07
N LEU A 111 5.90 4.03 -6.09
CA LEU A 111 6.73 4.87 -6.94
C LEU A 111 6.50 4.61 -8.44
N LEU A 112 6.28 3.35 -8.83
CA LEU A 112 5.95 3.00 -10.21
C LEU A 112 4.60 3.58 -10.66
N GLU A 113 3.56 3.48 -9.82
CA GLU A 113 2.23 4.02 -10.16
C GLU A 113 2.22 5.56 -10.16
N GLN A 114 3.03 6.23 -9.34
CA GLN A 114 3.16 7.69 -9.37
C GLN A 114 3.80 8.21 -10.68
N ALA A 115 4.69 7.43 -11.28
CA ALA A 115 5.37 7.78 -12.52
C ALA A 115 4.49 7.58 -13.77
N ARG A 116 3.27 7.09 -13.59
CA ARG A 116 2.31 6.78 -14.65
C ARG A 116 1.41 7.96 -14.97
#